data_AF-A0A061GTP5-F1
#
_entry.id   AF-A0A061GTP5-F1
#
_cell.length_a   1.000
_cell.length_b   1.000
_cell.length_c   1.000
_cell.angle_alpha   90.00
_cell.angle_beta   90.00
_cell.angle_gamma   90.00
#
_symmetry.space_group_name_H-M   'P 1'
#
loop_
_entity.id
_entity.type
_entity.pdbx_description
1 polymer ?
#
loop_
_entity_poly.entity_id
_entity_poly.type
_entity_poly.pdbx_seq_one_letter_code
_entity_poly.pdbx_strand_id
1 'polypeptide(L)'
;MSAASTVTTISTPTLDSESPALLQSITSHGGYAYAGMATLAAAGDQRAAEAAREMAWEQLHSGPWHSVLPVWRDAYSMACLHMAKFHFSNGEFRDALRALDMGIIMGGPLLRKDLDSAIEAVSAAKARRDHNGGADADNEDPEKARCRLLVCPEQLDKSELLRILPIRSLSSKIVGRRSALSLEGFLREYFLSGSPVIITDCMTHWAARTRWNDMDYLRRVAGDRTVPVEVGKNYLCSEWKQELITFSQFLERVQSNGCRSKVPTYLAQHQLFDRLI
;
A
#
# COMPACT_ATOMS: atom_id res chain seq x y z
N MET A 1 37.70 17.25 -7.35
CA MET A 1 36.26 17.44 -7.18
C MET A 1 35.56 16.33 -7.93
N SER A 2 35.12 15.28 -7.23
CA SER A 2 34.42 14.14 -7.85
C SER A 2 32.96 14.53 -8.02
N ALA A 3 32.48 14.64 -9.26
CA ALA A 3 31.06 14.80 -9.54
C ALA A 3 30.33 13.58 -8.96
N ALA A 4 29.43 13.81 -8.01
CA ALA A 4 28.53 12.77 -7.52
C ALA A 4 27.63 12.37 -8.70
N SER A 5 27.86 11.20 -9.30
CA SER A 5 26.95 10.61 -10.28
C SER A 5 25.59 10.44 -9.63
N THR A 6 24.66 11.34 -9.92
CA THR A 6 23.25 11.16 -9.62
C THR A 6 22.80 9.91 -10.36
N VAL A 7 22.50 8.85 -9.63
CA VAL A 7 21.89 7.64 -10.20
C VAL A 7 20.53 8.05 -10.75
N THR A 8 20.44 8.26 -12.05
CA THR A 8 19.22 8.69 -12.75
C THR A 8 18.40 7.52 -13.27
N THR A 9 18.88 6.29 -13.08
CA THR A 9 18.28 5.09 -13.68
C THR A 9 17.96 4.02 -12.64
N ILE A 10 16.79 3.40 -12.81
CA ILE A 10 16.34 2.24 -12.04
C ILE A 10 16.87 0.97 -12.72
N SER A 11 17.58 0.14 -11.98
CA SER A 11 18.04 -1.18 -12.45
C SER A 11 16.93 -2.21 -12.37
N THR A 12 16.71 -2.98 -13.44
CA THR A 12 15.63 -4.00 -13.52
C THR A 12 16.16 -5.30 -14.15
N PRO A 13 17.06 -6.02 -13.46
CA PRO A 13 17.75 -7.17 -14.04
C PRO A 13 16.80 -8.32 -14.40
N THR A 14 15.73 -8.51 -13.64
CA THR A 14 14.74 -9.58 -13.91
C THR A 14 13.98 -9.24 -15.19
N LEU A 15 13.49 -8.01 -15.31
CA LEU A 15 12.82 -7.51 -16.51
C LEU A 15 13.74 -7.65 -17.73
N ASP A 16 15.00 -7.23 -17.61
CA ASP A 16 15.94 -7.27 -18.74
C ASP A 16 16.17 -8.71 -19.22
N SER A 17 16.20 -9.69 -18.31
CA SER A 17 16.35 -11.12 -18.64
C SER A 17 15.08 -11.79 -19.18
N GLU A 18 13.92 -11.48 -18.59
CA GLU A 18 12.66 -12.18 -18.87
C GLU A 18 11.84 -11.52 -19.98
N SER A 19 12.14 -10.27 -20.35
CA SER A 19 11.38 -9.48 -21.32
C SER A 19 11.14 -10.21 -22.65
N PRO A 20 12.13 -10.86 -23.30
CA PRO A 20 11.89 -11.57 -24.57
C PRO A 20 10.86 -12.69 -24.44
N ALA A 21 10.95 -13.51 -23.38
CA ALA A 21 10.04 -14.63 -23.14
C ALA A 21 8.64 -14.12 -22.77
N LEU A 22 8.55 -13.09 -21.94
CA LEU A 22 7.29 -12.47 -21.55
C LEU A 22 6.59 -11.84 -22.76
N LEU A 23 7.29 -11.06 -23.59
CA LEU A 23 6.72 -10.45 -24.80
C LEU A 23 6.24 -11.51 -25.80
N GLN A 24 6.98 -12.61 -25.97
CA GLN A 24 6.54 -13.73 -26.80
C GLN A 24 5.26 -14.37 -26.25
N SER A 25 5.17 -14.58 -24.93
CA SER A 25 3.98 -15.11 -24.27
C SER A 25 2.78 -14.16 -24.39
N ILE A 26 2.97 -12.85 -24.23
CA ILE A 26 1.90 -11.86 -24.42
C ILE A 26 1.40 -11.89 -25.86
N THR A 27 2.33 -11.98 -26.81
CA THR A 27 2.03 -12.04 -28.24
C THR A 27 1.23 -13.30 -28.61
N SER A 28 1.56 -14.46 -28.04
CA SER A 28 0.80 -15.70 -28.28
C SER A 28 -0.65 -15.63 -27.78
N HIS A 29 -0.92 -14.75 -26.81
CA HIS A 29 -2.26 -14.48 -26.28
C HIS A 29 -2.93 -13.25 -26.94
N GLY A 30 -2.45 -12.83 -28.12
CA GLY A 30 -3.06 -11.75 -28.90
C GLY A 30 -2.55 -10.34 -28.57
N GLY A 31 -1.56 -10.20 -27.69
CA GLY A 31 -1.03 -8.90 -27.25
C GLY A 31 0.01 -8.27 -28.18
N TYR A 32 -0.10 -8.44 -29.50
CA TYR A 32 0.87 -7.90 -30.48
C TYR A 32 1.09 -6.38 -30.36
N ALA A 33 0.00 -5.62 -30.20
CA ALA A 33 0.07 -4.17 -30.05
C ALA A 33 0.78 -3.77 -28.75
N TYR A 34 0.48 -4.47 -27.64
CA TYR A 34 1.19 -4.29 -26.39
C TYR A 34 2.69 -4.57 -26.55
N ALA A 35 3.06 -5.68 -27.19
CA ALA A 35 4.46 -6.05 -27.34
C ALA A 35 5.27 -5.00 -28.14
N GLY A 36 4.66 -4.43 -29.19
CA GLY A 36 5.23 -3.31 -29.93
C GLY A 36 5.45 -2.07 -29.06
N MET A 37 4.44 -1.65 -28.29
CA MET A 37 4.56 -0.50 -27.40
C MET A 37 5.55 -0.73 -26.25
N ALA A 38 5.58 -1.93 -25.66
CA ALA A 38 6.55 -2.29 -24.63
C ALA A 38 8.00 -2.25 -25.15
N THR A 39 8.22 -2.66 -26.41
CA THR A 39 9.53 -2.58 -27.06
C THR A 39 9.97 -1.13 -27.26
N LEU A 40 9.06 -0.26 -27.73
CA LEU A 40 9.33 1.17 -27.87
C LEU A 40 9.56 1.85 -26.51
N ALA A 41 8.80 1.45 -25.49
CA ALA A 41 8.98 1.92 -24.11
C ALA A 41 10.37 1.55 -23.58
N ALA A 42 10.84 0.33 -23.84
CA ALA A 42 12.20 -0.10 -23.50
C ALA A 42 13.28 0.70 -24.25
N ALA A 43 12.99 1.16 -25.47
CA ALA A 43 13.85 2.04 -26.25
C ALA A 43 13.83 3.52 -25.81
N GLY A 44 13.00 3.88 -24.82
CA GLY A 44 12.94 5.23 -24.27
C GLY A 44 11.73 6.07 -24.71
N ASP A 45 10.73 5.48 -25.37
CA ASP A 45 9.49 6.20 -25.70
C ASP A 45 8.49 6.20 -24.53
N GLN A 46 8.36 7.36 -23.87
CA GLN A 46 7.42 7.54 -22.76
C GLN A 46 5.96 7.34 -23.18
N ARG A 47 5.56 7.81 -24.38
CA ARG A 47 4.16 7.67 -24.84
C ARG A 47 3.83 6.21 -25.10
N ALA A 48 4.79 5.44 -25.59
CA ALA A 48 4.63 4.00 -25.74
C ALA A 48 4.50 3.29 -24.38
N ALA A 49 5.21 3.73 -23.35
CA ALA A 49 5.06 3.20 -22.00
C ALA A 49 3.67 3.47 -21.41
N GLU A 50 3.16 4.68 -21.62
CA GLU A 50 1.79 5.06 -21.23
C GLU A 50 0.75 4.20 -21.95
N ALA A 51 0.89 4.05 -23.28
CA ALA A 51 0.00 3.21 -24.09
C ALA A 51 0.07 1.73 -23.67
N ALA A 52 1.26 1.19 -23.41
CA ALA A 52 1.44 -0.18 -22.90
C ALA A 52 0.72 -0.39 -21.56
N ARG A 53 0.81 0.58 -20.64
CA ARG A 53 0.13 0.52 -19.35
C ARG A 53 -1.39 0.50 -19.50
N GLU A 54 -1.95 1.37 -20.34
CA GLU A 54 -3.40 1.42 -20.59
C GLU A 54 -3.90 0.14 -21.25
N MET A 55 -3.19 -0.39 -22.24
CA MET A 55 -3.56 -1.67 -22.87
C MET A 55 -3.57 -2.82 -21.87
N ALA A 56 -2.55 -2.94 -21.02
CA ALA A 56 -2.52 -3.97 -19.98
C ALA A 56 -3.63 -3.75 -18.95
N TRP A 57 -3.91 -2.50 -18.57
CA TRP A 57 -5.00 -2.15 -17.66
C TRP A 57 -6.36 -2.59 -18.20
N GLU A 58 -6.66 -2.32 -19.48
CA GLU A 58 -7.90 -2.75 -20.12
C GLU A 58 -8.06 -4.28 -20.07
N GLN A 59 -6.98 -5.02 -20.32
CA GLN A 59 -6.99 -6.48 -20.24
C GLN A 59 -7.29 -6.98 -18.82
N LEU A 60 -6.70 -6.35 -17.79
CA LEU A 60 -6.98 -6.67 -16.39
C LEU A 60 -8.44 -6.40 -15.98
N HIS A 61 -9.12 -5.45 -16.63
CA HIS A 61 -10.49 -5.03 -16.30
C HIS A 61 -11.55 -5.49 -17.30
N SER A 62 -11.17 -6.29 -18.29
CA SER A 62 -12.05 -6.82 -19.33
C SER A 62 -13.10 -7.83 -18.81
N GLY A 63 -12.92 -8.35 -17.60
CA GLY A 63 -13.81 -9.34 -17.00
C GLY A 63 -13.47 -9.65 -15.54
N PRO A 64 -14.06 -10.72 -14.97
CA PRO A 64 -13.79 -11.11 -13.60
C PRO A 64 -12.29 -11.40 -13.35
N TRP A 65 -11.74 -10.89 -12.25
CA TRP A 65 -10.30 -10.97 -11.94
C TRP A 65 -9.68 -12.37 -12.03
N HIS A 66 -10.42 -13.40 -11.62
CA HIS A 66 -9.97 -14.80 -11.66
C HIS A 66 -9.82 -15.37 -13.08
N SER A 67 -10.39 -14.70 -14.09
CA SER A 67 -10.38 -15.12 -15.49
C SER A 67 -9.28 -14.41 -16.28
N VAL A 68 -8.65 -13.39 -15.69
CA VAL A 68 -7.55 -12.65 -16.29
C VAL A 68 -6.33 -13.57 -16.38
N LEU A 69 -5.78 -13.70 -17.59
CA LEU A 69 -4.60 -14.52 -17.82
C LEU A 69 -3.40 -13.98 -17.02
N PRO A 70 -2.60 -14.84 -16.35
CA PRO A 70 -1.45 -14.41 -15.57
C PRO A 70 -0.47 -13.52 -16.34
N VAL A 71 -0.29 -13.80 -17.64
CA VAL A 71 0.59 -13.05 -18.53
C VAL A 71 0.26 -11.56 -18.61
N TRP A 72 -1.02 -11.19 -18.53
CA TRP A 72 -1.46 -9.79 -18.54
C TRP A 72 -1.17 -9.07 -17.22
N ARG A 73 -1.05 -9.81 -16.11
CA ARG A 73 -0.61 -9.26 -14.83
C ARG A 73 0.89 -8.95 -14.87
N ASP A 74 1.69 -9.85 -15.44
CA ASP A 74 3.12 -9.61 -15.63
C ASP A 74 3.37 -8.49 -16.67
N ALA A 75 2.55 -8.40 -17.71
CA ALA A 75 2.53 -7.28 -18.66
C ALA A 75 2.24 -5.94 -17.96
N TYR A 76 1.27 -5.91 -17.04
CA TYR A 76 0.99 -4.69 -16.29
C TYR A 76 2.17 -4.29 -15.39
N SER A 77 2.82 -5.24 -14.71
CA SER A 77 4.05 -4.99 -13.94
C SER A 77 5.18 -4.43 -14.81
N MET A 78 5.38 -4.97 -16.00
CA MET A 78 6.38 -4.50 -16.96
C MET A 78 6.11 -3.04 -17.35
N ALA A 79 4.88 -2.71 -17.73
CA ALA A 79 4.50 -1.35 -18.10
C ALA A 79 4.68 -0.36 -16.93
N CYS A 80 4.33 -0.77 -15.71
CA CYS A 80 4.57 0.00 -14.49
C CYS A 80 6.06 0.29 -14.25
N LEU A 81 6.96 -0.68 -14.47
CA LEU A 81 8.41 -0.48 -14.36
C LEU A 81 8.93 0.51 -15.41
N HIS A 82 8.44 0.44 -16.65
CA HIS A 82 8.80 1.43 -17.68
C HIS A 82 8.34 2.83 -17.28
N MET A 83 7.08 3.00 -16.87
CA MET A 83 6.56 4.28 -16.38
C MET A 83 7.38 4.83 -15.21
N ALA A 84 7.73 3.97 -14.25
CA ALA A 84 8.54 4.36 -13.11
C ALA A 84 9.94 4.86 -13.52
N LYS A 85 10.58 4.23 -14.52
CA LYS A 85 11.87 4.69 -15.06
C LYS A 85 11.77 6.10 -15.63
N PHE A 86 10.72 6.43 -16.38
CA PHE A 86 10.51 7.77 -16.93
C PHE A 86 10.27 8.81 -15.85
N HIS A 87 9.32 8.56 -14.95
CA HIS A 87 9.04 9.47 -13.83
C HIS A 87 10.28 9.69 -12.95
N PHE A 88 11.04 8.63 -12.67
CA PHE A 88 12.27 8.73 -11.90
C PHE A 88 13.34 9.59 -12.59
N SER A 89 13.51 9.41 -13.91
CA SER A 89 14.46 10.21 -14.71
C SER A 89 14.07 11.69 -14.74
N ASN A 90 12.77 11.99 -14.70
CA ASN A 90 12.23 13.35 -14.63
C ASN A 90 12.26 13.95 -13.20
N GLY A 91 12.66 13.17 -12.19
CA GLY A 91 12.65 13.59 -10.79
C GLY A 91 11.26 13.64 -10.15
N GLU A 92 10.27 12.99 -10.77
CA GLU A 92 8.87 12.87 -10.33
C GLU A 92 8.71 11.66 -9.40
N PHE A 93 9.36 11.69 -8.23
CA PHE A 93 9.45 10.50 -7.36
C PHE A 93 8.10 9.96 -6.88
N ARG A 94 7.11 10.83 -6.66
CA ARG A 94 5.77 10.41 -6.20
C ARG A 94 5.04 9.62 -7.29
N ASP A 95 5.15 10.06 -8.54
CA ASP A 95 4.51 9.39 -9.67
C ASP A 95 5.26 8.09 -10.00
N ALA A 96 6.59 8.06 -9.85
CA ALA A 96 7.36 6.83 -9.92
C ALA A 96 6.93 5.81 -8.85
N LEU A 97 6.82 6.22 -7.58
CA LEU A 97 6.32 5.36 -6.50
C LEU A 97 4.91 4.87 -6.76
N ARG A 98 4.01 5.74 -7.24
CA ARG A 98 2.65 5.35 -7.60
C ARG A 98 2.65 4.28 -8.69
N ALA A 99 3.43 4.46 -9.76
CA ALA A 99 3.52 3.48 -10.84
C ALA A 99 4.02 2.12 -10.34
N LEU A 100 5.03 2.11 -9.46
CA LEU A 100 5.56 0.90 -8.85
C LEU A 100 4.53 0.22 -7.92
N ASP A 101 3.87 0.98 -7.04
CA ASP A 101 2.81 0.46 -6.16
C ASP A 101 1.66 -0.15 -6.97
N MET A 102 1.30 0.43 -8.11
CA MET A 102 0.30 -0.16 -9.02
C MET A 102 0.78 -1.50 -9.61
N GLY A 103 2.04 -1.59 -10.02
CA GLY A 103 2.62 -2.85 -10.49
C GLY A 103 2.67 -3.91 -9.39
N ILE A 104 2.78 -3.50 -8.13
CA ILE A 104 2.76 -4.37 -6.95
C ILE A 104 1.35 -4.87 -6.60
N ILE A 105 0.34 -3.99 -6.70
CA ILE A 105 -1.04 -4.28 -6.30
C ILE A 105 -1.76 -5.08 -7.38
N MET A 106 -1.61 -4.69 -8.64
CA MET A 106 -2.36 -5.24 -9.78
C MET A 106 -1.54 -6.20 -10.64
N GLY A 107 -0.22 -6.19 -10.49
CA GLY A 107 0.67 -6.94 -11.36
C GLY A 107 0.93 -8.38 -10.92
N GLY A 108 1.67 -9.09 -11.75
CA GLY A 108 2.04 -10.48 -11.54
C GLY A 108 3.33 -10.65 -10.73
N PRO A 109 3.64 -11.88 -10.29
CA PRO A 109 4.78 -12.14 -9.41
C PRO A 109 6.14 -12.11 -10.13
N LEU A 110 6.18 -12.19 -11.48
CA LEU A 110 7.42 -12.37 -12.23
C LEU A 110 8.42 -11.25 -11.96
N LEU A 111 7.95 -10.00 -11.95
CA LEU A 111 8.78 -8.81 -11.83
C LEU A 111 8.80 -8.23 -10.41
N ARG A 112 8.35 -9.01 -9.42
CA ARG A 112 8.18 -8.58 -8.03
C ARG A 112 9.47 -8.01 -7.43
N LYS A 113 10.59 -8.70 -7.65
CA LYS A 113 11.91 -8.30 -7.12
C LYS A 113 12.39 -6.96 -7.68
N ASP A 114 12.14 -6.74 -8.96
CA ASP A 114 12.52 -5.49 -9.62
C ASP A 114 11.65 -4.34 -9.15
N LEU A 115 10.35 -4.56 -8.94
CA LEU A 115 9.43 -3.56 -8.36
C LEU A 115 9.88 -3.17 -6.95
N ASP A 116 10.13 -4.15 -6.07
CA ASP A 116 10.56 -3.88 -4.70
C ASP A 116 11.92 -3.14 -4.67
N SER A 117 12.89 -3.57 -5.48
CA SER A 117 14.20 -2.91 -5.59
C SER A 117 14.09 -1.47 -6.15
N ALA A 118 13.17 -1.25 -7.09
CA ALA A 118 12.91 0.07 -7.64
C ALA A 118 12.31 1.03 -6.61
N ILE A 119 11.40 0.55 -5.75
CA ILE A 119 10.80 1.36 -4.67
C ILE A 119 11.87 1.82 -3.68
N GLU A 120 12.79 0.93 -3.31
CA GLU A 120 13.92 1.28 -2.44
C GLU A 120 14.81 2.34 -3.09
N ALA A 121 15.14 2.17 -4.38
CA ALA A 121 15.96 3.13 -5.11
C ALA A 121 15.28 4.51 -5.21
N VAL A 122 13.99 4.55 -5.55
CA VAL A 122 13.21 5.79 -5.67
C VAL A 122 13.07 6.49 -4.31
N SER A 123 12.77 5.73 -3.25
CA SER A 123 12.64 6.26 -1.88
C SER A 123 13.95 6.83 -1.36
N ALA A 124 15.07 6.13 -1.58
CA ALA A 124 16.40 6.60 -1.20
C ALA A 124 16.82 7.86 -1.96
N ALA A 125 16.53 7.94 -3.26
CA ALA A 125 16.82 9.11 -4.08
C ALA A 125 15.98 10.33 -3.67
N LYS A 126 14.68 10.12 -3.40
CA LYS A 126 13.79 11.15 -2.86
C LYS A 126 14.30 11.70 -1.53
N ALA A 127 14.64 10.81 -0.59
CA ALA A 127 15.19 11.21 0.70
C ALA A 127 16.45 12.07 0.54
N ARG A 128 17.38 11.71 -0.35
CA ARG A 128 18.59 12.52 -0.62
C ARG A 128 18.25 13.91 -1.17
N ARG A 129 17.24 14.04 -2.04
CA ARG A 129 16.81 15.35 -2.57
C ARG A 129 16.17 16.21 -1.50
N ASP A 130 15.32 15.62 -0.65
CA ASP A 130 14.67 16.32 0.46
C ASP A 130 15.71 16.86 1.46
N HIS A 131 16.83 16.14 1.68
CA HIS A 131 17.94 16.62 2.53
C HIS A 131 18.78 17.72 1.90
N ASN A 132 18.90 17.77 0.56
CA ASN A 132 19.72 18.75 -0.16
C ASN A 132 18.94 20.04 -0.53
N GLY A 133 17.62 20.03 -0.38
CA GLY A 133 16.67 21.08 -0.76
C GLY A 133 16.38 22.15 0.29
N GLY A 134 17.21 22.27 1.33
CA GLY A 134 17.07 23.30 2.35
C GLY A 134 16.22 22.87 3.54
N ALA A 135 16.81 22.97 4.72
CA ALA A 135 16.10 22.96 5.99
C ALA A 135 15.28 24.24 6.10
N ASP A 136 14.02 24.20 5.68
CA ASP A 136 13.01 25.03 6.34
C ASP A 136 12.77 24.39 7.69
N ALA A 137 13.51 24.90 8.68
CA ALA A 137 13.20 24.69 10.08
C ALA A 137 11.82 25.31 10.32
N ASP A 138 10.77 24.48 10.19
CA ASP A 138 9.46 24.81 10.72
C ASP A 138 9.62 24.99 12.24
N ASN A 139 9.68 26.26 12.66
CA ASN A 139 9.38 26.68 14.02
C ASN A 139 7.90 26.31 14.26
N GLU A 140 7.63 25.05 14.59
CA GLU A 140 6.30 24.65 15.03
C GLU A 140 6.09 25.09 16.48
N ASP A 141 5.13 26.00 16.62
CA ASP A 141 4.53 26.47 17.87
C ASP A 141 4.14 25.29 18.79
N PRO A 142 4.64 25.22 20.04
CA PRO A 142 4.37 24.11 20.96
C PRO A 142 2.87 23.88 21.28
N GLU A 143 2.00 24.86 21.01
CA GLU A 143 0.57 24.73 21.26
C GLU A 143 -0.19 23.89 20.21
N LYS A 144 0.37 23.68 19.01
CA LYS A 144 -0.29 22.91 17.93
C LYS A 144 -0.11 21.40 18.07
N ALA A 145 0.81 20.96 18.92
CA ALA A 145 1.14 19.55 19.18
C ALA A 145 0.10 18.79 20.02
N ARG A 146 -0.89 19.48 20.61
CA ARG A 146 -1.86 18.86 21.54
C ARG A 146 -3.11 18.24 20.90
N CYS A 147 -3.28 18.29 19.57
CA CYS A 147 -4.54 17.87 18.91
C CYS A 147 -4.39 16.84 17.77
N ARG A 148 -3.51 15.83 17.86
CA ARG A 148 -3.40 14.77 16.83
C ARG A 148 -3.38 13.34 17.37
N LEU A 149 -4.20 13.03 18.37
CA LEU A 149 -4.46 11.63 18.73
C LEU A 149 -5.44 11.03 17.72
N LEU A 150 -5.04 9.93 17.06
CA LEU A 150 -5.86 9.14 16.12
C LEU A 150 -7.15 8.56 16.73
N VAL A 151 -7.24 8.56 18.06
CA VAL A 151 -8.37 7.98 18.80
C VAL A 151 -8.92 9.04 19.74
N CYS A 152 -9.97 9.73 19.29
CA CYS A 152 -10.93 10.29 20.23
C CYS A 152 -11.69 9.11 20.84
N PRO A 153 -11.84 9.00 22.17
CA PRO A 153 -12.70 7.99 22.76
C PRO A 153 -14.15 8.35 22.45
N GLU A 154 -14.62 7.99 21.26
CA GLU A 154 -16.01 8.12 20.86
C GLU A 154 -16.83 7.05 21.59
N GLN A 155 -17.92 7.48 22.21
CA GLN A 155 -18.86 6.62 22.89
C GLN A 155 -19.60 5.77 21.84
N LEU A 156 -19.16 4.53 21.69
CA LEU A 156 -19.72 3.55 20.78
C LEU A 156 -21.13 3.15 21.25
N ASP A 157 -22.17 3.37 20.44
CA ASP A 157 -23.54 2.96 20.78
C ASP A 157 -23.70 1.44 20.65
N LYS A 158 -23.77 0.76 21.81
CA LYS A 158 -23.97 -0.69 21.91
C LYS A 158 -25.25 -1.18 21.21
N SER A 159 -26.27 -0.32 21.14
CA SER A 159 -27.59 -0.65 20.58
C SER A 159 -27.51 -0.90 19.08
N GLU A 160 -26.70 -0.11 18.38
CA GLU A 160 -26.50 -0.19 16.94
C GLU A 160 -25.66 -1.41 16.56
N LEU A 161 -24.59 -1.69 17.32
CA LEU A 161 -23.71 -2.84 17.07
C LEU A 161 -24.42 -4.19 17.17
N LEU A 162 -25.30 -4.36 18.16
CA LEU A 162 -26.02 -5.61 18.37
C LEU A 162 -26.98 -5.95 17.21
N ARG A 163 -27.37 -4.96 16.39
CA ARG A 163 -28.19 -5.17 15.20
C ARG A 163 -27.40 -5.65 13.98
N ILE A 164 -26.10 -5.35 13.94
CA ILE A 164 -25.22 -5.60 12.79
C ILE A 164 -24.46 -6.93 12.96
N LEU A 165 -24.15 -7.28 14.20
CA LEU A 165 -23.33 -8.44 14.50
C LEU A 165 -24.13 -9.76 14.36
N PRO A 166 -23.48 -10.87 13.92
CA PRO A 166 -24.12 -12.19 13.85
C PRO A 166 -24.74 -12.64 15.17
N ILE A 167 -25.78 -13.49 15.10
CA ILE A 167 -26.44 -14.08 16.28
C ILE A 167 -25.39 -14.79 17.16
N ARG A 168 -25.40 -14.51 18.47
CA ARG A 168 -24.39 -14.89 19.49
C ARG A 168 -23.07 -14.12 19.47
N SER A 169 -22.90 -13.10 18.63
CA SER A 169 -21.81 -12.13 18.83
C SER A 169 -21.95 -11.46 20.20
N LEU A 170 -20.84 -11.26 20.90
CA LEU A 170 -20.83 -10.76 22.29
C LEU A 170 -21.50 -11.71 23.32
N SER A 171 -21.74 -12.99 22.98
CA SER A 171 -22.30 -14.00 23.91
C SER A 171 -21.36 -14.32 25.07
N SER A 172 -20.04 -14.29 24.85
CA SER A 172 -19.07 -14.22 25.93
C SER A 172 -19.15 -12.84 26.58
N LYS A 173 -19.82 -12.76 27.73
CA LYS A 173 -20.03 -11.51 28.48
C LYS A 173 -18.72 -10.83 28.87
N ILE A 174 -17.64 -11.61 29.07
CA ILE A 174 -16.31 -11.11 29.46
C ILE A 174 -15.24 -11.98 28.81
N VAL A 175 -14.32 -11.37 28.06
CA VAL A 175 -13.08 -12.03 27.63
C VAL A 175 -12.05 -11.87 28.74
N GLY A 176 -11.49 -12.97 29.23
CA GLY A 176 -10.50 -12.95 30.31
C GLY A 176 -9.24 -12.18 29.91
N ARG A 177 -8.67 -11.43 30.86
CA ARG A 177 -7.39 -10.71 30.69
C ARG A 177 -6.31 -11.42 31.49
N ARG A 178 -5.15 -11.67 30.89
CA ARG A 178 -3.99 -12.28 31.56
C ARG A 178 -2.72 -11.52 31.19
N SER A 179 -1.87 -11.33 32.19
CA SER A 179 -0.47 -10.89 32.03
C SER A 179 0.45 -12.07 32.31
N ALA A 180 1.70 -12.01 31.81
CA ALA A 180 2.75 -12.99 32.02
C ALA A 180 2.31 -14.43 31.69
N LEU A 181 1.45 -14.58 30.67
CA LEU A 181 0.92 -15.87 30.27
C LEU A 181 2.03 -16.69 29.61
N SER A 182 2.38 -17.83 30.21
CA SER A 182 3.35 -18.76 29.60
C SER A 182 2.76 -19.41 28.35
N LEU A 183 3.62 -19.87 27.44
CA LEU A 183 3.19 -20.59 26.24
C LEU A 183 2.38 -21.84 26.61
N GLU A 184 2.84 -22.62 27.59
CA GLU A 184 2.12 -23.81 28.07
C GLU A 184 0.75 -23.44 28.67
N GLY A 185 0.70 -22.38 29.49
CA GLY A 185 -0.54 -21.89 30.09
C GLY A 185 -1.53 -21.44 29.02
N PHE A 186 -1.06 -20.72 28.00
CA PHE A 186 -1.88 -20.34 26.85
C PHE A 186 -2.41 -21.57 26.11
N LEU A 187 -1.55 -22.56 25.82
CA LEU A 187 -1.93 -23.75 25.08
C LEU A 187 -3.02 -24.55 25.81
N ARG A 188 -2.81 -24.82 27.10
CA ARG A 188 -3.72 -25.66 27.91
C ARG A 188 -5.04 -24.96 28.23
N GLU A 189 -4.99 -23.69 28.62
CA GLU A 189 -6.16 -23.00 29.18
C GLU A 189 -7.03 -22.34 28.10
N TYR A 190 -6.44 -21.95 26.97
CA TYR A 190 -7.12 -21.12 25.95
C TYR A 190 -7.08 -21.70 24.55
N PHE A 191 -5.92 -22.13 24.05
CA PHE A 191 -5.78 -22.59 22.65
C PHE A 191 -6.54 -23.88 22.40
N LEU A 192 -6.32 -24.92 23.20
CA LEU A 192 -6.96 -26.23 23.03
C LEU A 192 -8.48 -26.18 23.24
N SER A 193 -8.94 -25.29 24.12
CA SER A 193 -10.36 -25.10 24.41
C SER A 193 -11.04 -24.13 23.44
N GLY A 194 -10.30 -23.50 22.52
CA GLY A 194 -10.83 -22.47 21.61
C GLY A 194 -11.37 -21.23 22.32
N SER A 195 -10.90 -20.95 23.54
CA SER A 195 -11.41 -19.88 24.38
C SER A 195 -10.64 -18.57 24.17
N PRO A 196 -11.32 -17.43 23.91
CA PRO A 196 -10.64 -16.16 23.69
C PRO A 196 -10.01 -15.62 24.98
N VAL A 197 -8.85 -14.96 24.84
CA VAL A 197 -8.13 -14.30 25.94
C VAL A 197 -7.45 -13.02 25.44
N ILE A 198 -7.40 -11.99 26.29
CA ILE A 198 -6.64 -10.76 26.07
C ILE A 198 -5.32 -10.89 26.83
N ILE A 199 -4.20 -10.86 26.12
CA ILE A 199 -2.85 -10.84 26.69
C ILE A 199 -2.41 -9.38 26.81
N THR A 200 -2.23 -8.87 28.03
CA THR A 200 -2.13 -7.42 28.28
C THR A 200 -0.72 -6.85 28.18
N ASP A 201 0.31 -7.67 28.36
CA ASP A 201 1.70 -7.23 28.54
C ASP A 201 2.65 -7.59 27.40
N CYS A 202 2.27 -8.54 26.52
CA CYS A 202 3.13 -9.08 25.47
C CYS A 202 3.69 -8.01 24.51
N MET A 203 2.91 -6.99 24.16
CA MET A 203 3.29 -5.95 23.19
C MET A 203 3.63 -4.60 23.85
N THR A 204 3.82 -4.56 25.17
CA THR A 204 4.06 -3.29 25.91
C THR A 204 5.34 -2.57 25.51
N HIS A 205 6.36 -3.30 25.08
CA HIS A 205 7.66 -2.76 24.69
C HIS A 205 7.73 -2.38 23.20
N TRP A 206 6.66 -2.59 22.41
CA TRP A 206 6.68 -2.30 20.99
C TRP A 206 6.79 -0.80 20.71
N ALA A 207 7.74 -0.41 19.87
CA ALA A 207 7.92 0.97 19.44
C ALA A 207 6.67 1.55 18.74
N ALA A 208 5.83 0.69 18.15
CA ALA A 208 4.55 1.08 17.57
C ALA A 208 3.63 1.83 18.56
N ARG A 209 3.71 1.50 19.86
CA ARG A 209 2.89 2.16 20.89
C ARG A 209 3.20 3.65 21.08
N THR A 210 4.38 4.10 20.69
CA THR A 210 4.79 5.50 20.79
C THR A 210 4.85 6.13 19.40
N ARG A 211 5.54 5.50 18.46
CA ARG A 211 5.82 6.05 17.13
C ARG A 211 4.57 6.18 16.26
N TRP A 212 3.62 5.25 16.32
CA TRP A 212 2.46 5.27 15.41
C TRP A 212 1.35 6.21 15.86
N ASN A 213 1.43 6.73 17.09
CA ASN A 213 0.57 7.83 17.52
C ASN A 213 0.98 9.16 16.89
N ASP A 214 2.19 9.26 16.35
CA ASP A 214 2.67 10.43 15.62
C ASP A 214 2.26 10.31 14.13
N MET A 215 1.34 11.19 13.73
CA MET A 215 0.83 11.26 12.35
C MET A 215 1.89 11.73 11.36
N ASP A 216 2.81 12.58 11.78
CA ASP A 216 3.89 13.07 10.94
C ASP A 216 4.97 12.00 10.79
N TYR A 217 5.17 11.15 11.79
CA TYR A 217 5.92 9.90 11.63
C TYR A 217 5.28 9.00 10.56
N LEU A 218 3.98 8.73 10.63
CA LEU A 218 3.28 7.88 9.65
C LEU A 218 3.33 8.47 8.24
N ARG A 219 3.11 9.78 8.09
CA ARG A 219 3.20 10.49 6.81
C ARG A 219 4.63 10.44 6.24
N ARG A 220 5.64 10.58 7.09
CA ARG A 220 7.04 10.54 6.66
C ARG A 220 7.49 9.14 6.24
N VAL A 221 7.05 8.09 6.94
CA VAL A 221 7.47 6.71 6.66
C VAL A 221 6.75 6.13 5.44
N ALA A 222 5.43 6.31 5.35
CA ALA A 222 4.63 5.62 4.34
C ALA A 222 3.73 6.54 3.51
N GLY A 223 3.79 7.87 3.72
CA GLY A 223 2.80 8.80 3.18
C GLY A 223 2.68 8.84 1.67
N ASP A 224 3.77 8.65 0.92
CA ASP A 224 3.76 8.65 -0.55
C ASP A 224 3.33 7.31 -1.15
N ARG A 225 3.18 6.26 -0.33
CA ARG A 225 2.82 4.92 -0.79
C ARG A 225 1.32 4.84 -1.10
N THR A 226 0.98 4.11 -2.16
CA THR A 226 -0.41 3.89 -2.56
C THR A 226 -0.98 2.68 -1.84
N VAL A 227 -2.15 2.85 -1.22
CA VAL A 227 -2.85 1.81 -0.46
C VAL A 227 -4.29 1.65 -0.96
N PRO A 228 -4.83 0.41 -1.00
CA PRO A 228 -6.24 0.19 -1.24
C PRO A 228 -7.03 0.50 0.02
N VAL A 229 -7.99 1.41 -0.09
CA VAL A 229 -8.91 1.77 1.00
C VAL A 229 -10.32 1.38 0.63
N GLU A 230 -11.07 0.94 1.62
CA GLU A 230 -12.48 0.64 1.50
C GLU A 230 -13.30 1.85 1.95
N VAL A 231 -14.22 2.29 1.10
CA VAL A 231 -15.11 3.44 1.35
C VAL A 231 -16.54 2.94 1.35
N GLY A 232 -17.26 3.15 2.45
CA GLY A 232 -18.63 2.67 2.63
C GLY A 232 -18.86 2.07 4.01
N LYS A 233 -20.12 1.88 4.43
CA LYS A 233 -20.43 1.37 5.78
C LYS A 233 -19.87 -0.03 6.05
N ASN A 234 -20.04 -0.94 5.10
CA ASN A 234 -19.49 -2.29 5.12
C ASN A 234 -19.52 -2.88 3.70
N TYR A 235 -18.78 -3.97 3.48
CA TYR A 235 -18.67 -4.68 2.20
C TYR A 235 -19.99 -5.28 1.68
N LEU A 236 -21.06 -5.30 2.48
CA LEU A 236 -22.39 -5.77 2.09
C LEU A 236 -23.27 -4.64 1.53
N CYS A 237 -22.86 -3.37 1.69
CA CYS A 237 -23.62 -2.23 1.19
C CYS A 237 -23.30 -1.97 -0.30
N SER A 238 -24.32 -1.62 -1.08
CA SER A 238 -24.19 -1.28 -2.51
C SER A 238 -23.33 -0.05 -2.79
N GLU A 239 -23.17 0.84 -1.81
CA GLU A 239 -22.32 2.03 -1.91
C GLU A 239 -20.85 1.75 -1.55
N TRP A 240 -20.53 0.51 -1.17
CA TRP A 240 -19.15 0.11 -0.89
C TRP A 240 -18.33 0.10 -2.16
N LYS A 241 -17.14 0.70 -2.08
CA LYS A 241 -16.15 0.69 -3.16
C LYS A 241 -14.73 0.64 -2.61
N GLN A 242 -13.83 0.15 -3.45
CA GLN A 242 -12.39 0.24 -3.22
C GLN A 242 -11.81 1.41 -3.99
N GLU A 243 -10.95 2.18 -3.34
CA GLU A 243 -10.19 3.27 -3.93
C GLU A 243 -8.69 3.05 -3.69
N LEU A 244 -7.86 3.44 -4.66
CA LEU A 244 -6.41 3.46 -4.51
C LEU A 244 -5.99 4.90 -4.29
N ILE A 245 -5.54 5.20 -3.06
CA ILE A 245 -5.11 6.54 -2.66
C ILE A 245 -3.74 6.46 -1.98
N THR A 246 -3.07 7.59 -1.85
CA THR A 246 -1.85 7.65 -1.04
C THR A 246 -2.18 7.47 0.44
N PHE A 247 -1.25 6.91 1.20
CA PHE A 247 -1.40 6.78 2.65
C PHE A 247 -1.57 8.15 3.31
N SER A 248 -0.93 9.21 2.80
CA SER A 248 -1.16 10.59 3.28
C SER A 248 -2.61 11.03 3.12
N GLN A 249 -3.21 10.80 1.94
CA GLN A 249 -4.62 11.12 1.70
C GLN A 249 -5.56 10.30 2.60
N PHE A 250 -5.21 9.04 2.88
CA PHE A 250 -5.95 8.23 3.84
C PHE A 250 -5.90 8.86 5.25
N LEU A 251 -4.71 9.23 5.73
CA LEU A 251 -4.53 9.87 7.04
C LEU A 251 -5.31 11.20 7.14
N GLU A 252 -5.33 12.00 6.08
CA GLU A 252 -6.12 13.24 6.00
C GLU A 252 -7.63 12.98 6.07
N ARG A 253 -8.12 11.94 5.38
CA ARG A 253 -9.54 11.53 5.47
C ARG A 253 -9.90 11.09 6.88
N VAL A 254 -9.04 10.33 7.55
CA VAL A 254 -9.25 9.89 8.95
C VAL A 254 -9.32 11.10 9.89
N GLN A 255 -8.40 12.06 9.78
CA GLN A 255 -8.43 13.29 10.57
C GLN A 255 -9.67 14.14 10.29
N SER A 256 -10.09 14.21 9.03
CA SER A 256 -11.26 14.99 8.61
C SER A 256 -12.61 14.33 8.94
N ASN A 257 -12.63 13.02 9.23
CA ASN A 257 -13.83 12.26 9.54
C ASN A 257 -14.35 12.48 10.97
N GLY A 258 -13.68 13.30 11.79
CA GLY A 258 -14.24 13.82 13.05
C GLY A 258 -15.54 14.63 12.87
N CYS A 259 -15.89 15.03 11.64
CA CYS A 259 -17.21 15.52 11.30
C CYS A 259 -18.14 14.35 10.93
N ARG A 260 -19.17 14.12 11.77
CA ARG A 260 -20.26 13.11 11.73
C ARG A 260 -21.00 12.86 10.38
N SER A 261 -20.60 13.50 9.29
CA SER A 261 -21.31 13.53 8.00
C SER A 261 -20.60 12.77 6.86
N LYS A 262 -19.39 12.23 7.06
CA LYS A 262 -18.63 11.59 5.97
C LYS A 262 -18.72 10.06 6.01
N VAL A 263 -18.77 9.47 4.81
CA VAL A 263 -18.76 8.02 4.59
C VAL A 263 -17.49 7.43 5.23
N PRO A 264 -17.60 6.38 6.06
CA PRO A 264 -16.43 5.79 6.71
C PRO A 264 -15.45 5.26 5.65
N THR A 265 -14.18 5.52 5.89
CA THR A 265 -13.05 5.02 5.08
C THR A 265 -12.17 4.21 6.00
N TYR A 266 -11.85 2.97 5.62
CA TYR A 266 -11.00 2.09 6.41
C TYR A 266 -9.96 1.41 5.53
N LEU A 267 -8.79 1.19 6.12
CA LEU A 267 -7.70 0.42 5.54
C LEU A 267 -7.69 -0.93 6.25
N ALA A 268 -8.21 -1.97 5.59
CA ALA A 268 -8.38 -3.29 6.18
C ALA A 268 -7.79 -4.38 5.29
N GLN A 269 -7.51 -5.54 5.90
CA GLN A 269 -7.12 -6.78 5.22
C GLN A 269 -5.91 -6.63 4.27
N HIS A 270 -5.01 -5.70 4.58
CA HIS A 270 -3.85 -5.41 3.75
C HIS A 270 -2.56 -5.75 4.49
N GLN A 271 -1.63 -6.42 3.80
CA GLN A 271 -0.27 -6.70 4.27
C GLN A 271 0.57 -5.41 4.22
N LEU A 272 0.26 -4.46 5.10
CA LEU A 272 0.93 -3.15 5.11
C LEU A 272 2.43 -3.27 5.33
N PHE A 273 2.89 -4.23 6.12
CA PHE A 273 4.32 -4.41 6.38
C PHE A 273 5.10 -4.94 5.19
N ASP A 274 4.50 -5.78 4.35
CA ASP A 274 5.18 -6.33 3.16
C ASP A 274 5.19 -5.34 1.99
N ARG A 275 4.44 -4.23 2.15
CA ARG A 275 4.19 -3.26 1.10
C ARG A 275 4.83 -1.94 1.43
N LEU A 276 4.60 -1.39 2.63
CA LEU A 276 4.97 -0.02 3.01
C LEU A 276 6.35 0.10 3.66
N ILE A 277 6.90 -0.99 4.19
CA ILE A 277 8.13 -1.07 5.00
C ILE A 277 9.01 -2.17 4.41
#